data_AF-A0A950ZVE7-F1
#
_entry.id   AF-A0A950ZVE7-F1
#
_cell.length_a   1.000
_cell.length_b   1.000
_cell.length_c   1.000
_cell.angle_alpha   90.00
_cell.angle_beta   90.00
_cell.angle_gamma   90.00
#
_symmetry.space_group_name_H-M   'P 1'
#
loop_
_entity.id
_entity.type
_entity.pdbx_description
1 polymer ?
#
loop_
_entity_poly.entity_id
_entity_poly.type
_entity_poly.pdbx_seq_one_letter_code
_entity_poly.pdbx_strand_id
1 'polypeptide(L)'
;MQKRRQRDPLPLACALCVFFLLQACTNLQVPAVPDSAATAVAAAPTLAAGAQTSIVGAQTAVAIAQTALPGAQATVQAGATLASGVLASPQLISQALGLLLAGANVSLETVPPDASGDAVQQVTVSAVDNSGAFGRLDAATRRQSANGALLAAAQAFPKATISLTIKDSAGTQLLSASKAPGADPVIPQ
;
A
#
# COMPACT_ATOMS: atom_id res chain seq x y z
N MET A 1 5.28 -35.29 -44.32
CA MET A 1 4.10 -34.80 -43.57
C MET A 1 4.58 -33.84 -42.48
N GLN A 2 4.43 -32.54 -42.70
CA GLN A 2 5.05 -31.48 -41.89
C GLN A 2 3.94 -30.69 -41.18
N LYS A 3 3.84 -30.85 -39.86
CA LYS A 3 2.77 -30.28 -39.02
C LYS A 3 3.10 -28.81 -38.72
N ARG A 4 2.51 -27.88 -39.45
CA ARG A 4 2.62 -26.43 -39.18
C ARG A 4 1.95 -26.13 -37.83
N ARG A 5 2.71 -25.59 -36.88
CA ARG A 5 2.16 -25.03 -35.64
C ARG A 5 1.64 -23.62 -35.91
N GLN A 6 0.33 -23.48 -35.79
CA GLN A 6 -0.41 -22.22 -35.78
C GLN A 6 -0.11 -21.52 -34.44
N ARG A 7 0.41 -20.28 -34.50
CA ARG A 7 0.58 -19.41 -33.33
C ARG A 7 -0.64 -18.50 -33.27
N ASP A 8 -1.38 -18.59 -32.17
CA ASP A 8 -2.48 -17.67 -31.89
C ASP A 8 -1.93 -16.29 -31.50
N PRO A 9 -2.49 -15.18 -32.02
CA PRO A 9 -2.12 -13.84 -31.60
C PRO A 9 -2.71 -13.53 -30.21
N LEU A 10 -1.86 -13.05 -29.29
CA LEU A 10 -2.29 -12.51 -27.99
C LEU A 10 -3.21 -11.28 -28.18
N PRO A 11 -4.20 -11.07 -27.28
CA PRO A 11 -5.16 -9.99 -27.40
C PRO A 11 -4.52 -8.63 -27.02
N LEU A 12 -4.36 -7.78 -28.02
CA LEU A 12 -3.88 -6.38 -27.93
C LEU A 12 -4.88 -5.42 -27.24
N ALA A 13 -5.97 -5.93 -26.67
CA ALA A 13 -7.11 -5.13 -26.21
C ALA A 13 -6.94 -4.55 -24.79
N CYS A 14 -6.03 -5.06 -23.97
CA CYS A 14 -5.88 -4.60 -22.57
C CYS A 14 -5.02 -3.33 -22.43
N ALA A 15 -4.24 -2.97 -23.44
CA ALA A 15 -3.37 -1.79 -23.39
C ALA A 15 -4.12 -0.47 -23.68
N LEU A 16 -5.31 -0.51 -24.27
CA LEU A 16 -6.02 0.70 -24.71
C LEU A 16 -6.92 1.34 -23.62
N CYS A 17 -7.39 0.58 -22.63
CA CYS A 17 -8.23 1.15 -21.55
C CYS A 17 -7.44 2.04 -20.58
N VAL A 18 -6.12 1.83 -20.42
CA VAL A 18 -5.30 2.61 -19.48
C VAL A 18 -4.94 3.99 -20.06
N PHE A 19 -4.92 4.14 -21.39
CA PHE A 19 -4.55 5.41 -22.02
C PHE A 19 -5.68 6.47 -21.98
N PHE A 20 -6.95 6.06 -21.90
CA PHE A 20 -8.09 6.99 -21.93
C PHE A 20 -8.34 7.72 -20.60
N LEU A 21 -7.98 7.13 -19.46
CA LEU A 21 -8.14 7.77 -18.15
C LEU A 21 -7.09 8.86 -17.88
N LEU A 22 -5.98 8.89 -18.63
CA LEU A 22 -4.92 9.89 -18.46
C LEU A 22 -5.15 11.18 -19.30
N GLN A 23 -6.03 11.14 -20.30
CA GLN A 23 -6.27 12.26 -21.23
C GLN A 23 -7.42 13.20 -20.82
N ALA A 24 -8.21 12.87 -19.81
CA ALA A 24 -9.37 13.69 -19.41
C ALA A 24 -9.03 14.93 -18.55
N CYS A 25 -7.78 15.10 -18.12
CA CYS A 25 -7.40 16.15 -17.15
C CYS A 25 -6.74 17.40 -17.77
N THR A 26 -6.54 17.49 -19.09
CA THR A 26 -5.76 18.57 -19.71
C THR A 26 -6.55 19.79 -20.21
N ASN A 27 -7.87 19.88 -20.01
CA ASN A 27 -8.67 21.00 -20.51
C ASN A 27 -9.58 21.65 -19.46
N LEU A 28 -9.06 21.91 -18.25
CA LEU A 28 -9.75 22.77 -17.28
C LEU A 28 -9.10 24.15 -17.26
N GLN A 29 -9.67 25.07 -18.04
CA GLN A 29 -9.25 26.46 -18.09
C GLN A 29 -9.79 27.17 -16.85
N VAL A 30 -8.90 27.48 -15.89
CA VAL A 30 -9.25 28.07 -14.59
C VAL A 30 -9.32 29.61 -14.72
N PRO A 31 -10.41 30.27 -14.32
CA PRO A 31 -10.50 31.73 -14.25
C PRO A 31 -9.63 32.27 -13.09
N ALA A 32 -9.11 33.50 -13.24
CA ALA A 32 -8.22 34.12 -12.27
C ALA A 32 -8.87 34.29 -10.87
N VAL A 33 -8.18 33.86 -9.81
CA VAL A 33 -8.61 33.94 -8.40
C VAL A 33 -7.56 34.74 -7.59
N PRO A 34 -7.94 35.54 -6.57
CA PRO A 34 -7.08 36.54 -5.93
C PRO A 34 -5.94 35.95 -5.07
N ASP A 35 -4.94 36.78 -4.77
CA ASP A 35 -3.61 36.48 -4.22
C ASP A 35 -3.52 35.55 -2.98
N SER A 36 -4.61 35.27 -2.27
CA SER A 36 -4.61 34.31 -1.16
C SER A 36 -4.76 32.84 -1.61
N ALA A 37 -5.09 32.58 -2.89
CA ALA A 37 -5.19 31.24 -3.48
C ALA A 37 -3.86 30.73 -4.06
N ALA A 38 -2.86 31.60 -4.23
CA ALA A 38 -1.59 31.24 -4.86
C ALA A 38 -0.81 30.17 -4.08
N THR A 39 -0.93 30.14 -2.76
CA THR A 39 -0.23 29.16 -1.91
C THR A 39 -0.87 27.77 -1.96
N ALA A 40 -2.20 27.69 -2.08
CA ALA A 40 -2.91 26.41 -2.25
C ALA A 40 -2.71 25.83 -3.66
N VAL A 41 -2.65 26.68 -4.68
CA VAL A 41 -2.39 26.26 -6.06
C VAL A 41 -0.92 25.87 -6.27
N ALA A 42 0.03 26.43 -5.52
CA ALA A 42 1.44 26.01 -5.58
C ALA A 42 1.70 24.64 -4.92
N ALA A 43 0.89 24.24 -3.92
CA ALA A 43 0.98 22.94 -3.26
C ALA A 43 0.26 21.81 -4.04
N ALA A 44 -0.74 22.17 -4.86
CA ALA A 44 -1.48 21.21 -5.69
C ALA A 44 -0.61 20.40 -6.68
N PRO A 45 0.34 20.99 -7.44
CA PRO A 45 1.20 20.22 -8.33
C PRO A 45 2.19 19.33 -7.59
N THR A 46 2.62 19.70 -6.37
CA THR A 46 3.49 18.86 -5.52
C THR A 46 2.72 17.68 -4.91
N LEU A 47 1.49 17.88 -4.46
CA LEU A 47 0.58 16.81 -4.02
C LEU A 47 0.21 15.87 -5.19
N ALA A 48 -0.06 16.41 -6.37
CA ALA A 48 -0.34 15.62 -7.57
C ALA A 48 0.88 14.81 -8.03
N ALA A 49 2.09 15.40 -7.99
CA ALA A 49 3.33 14.69 -8.29
C ALA A 49 3.63 13.59 -7.25
N GLY A 50 3.38 13.85 -5.96
CA GLY A 50 3.49 12.85 -4.89
C GLY A 50 2.50 11.70 -5.07
N ALA A 51 1.25 12.00 -5.43
CA ALA A 51 0.22 11.00 -5.71
C ALA A 51 0.53 10.17 -6.97
N GLN A 52 1.03 10.80 -8.04
CA GLN A 52 1.44 10.09 -9.27
C GLN A 52 2.65 9.18 -9.02
N THR A 53 3.63 9.66 -8.25
CA THR A 53 4.79 8.85 -7.82
C THR A 53 4.32 7.70 -6.93
N SER A 54 3.31 7.94 -6.09
CA SER A 54 2.70 6.91 -5.23
C SER A 54 2.00 5.82 -6.04
N ILE A 55 1.25 6.20 -7.07
CA ILE A 55 0.57 5.27 -7.98
C ILE A 55 1.59 4.45 -8.78
N VAL A 56 2.65 5.07 -9.31
CA VAL A 56 3.71 4.35 -10.03
C VAL A 56 4.46 3.40 -9.08
N GLY A 57 4.74 3.84 -7.84
CA GLY A 57 5.33 3.00 -6.79
C GLY A 57 4.44 1.80 -6.44
N ALA A 58 3.13 2.02 -6.28
CA ALA A 58 2.16 0.97 -6.00
C ALA A 58 2.01 0.00 -7.19
N GLN A 59 1.96 0.49 -8.43
CA GLN A 59 1.92 -0.35 -9.63
C GLN A 59 3.21 -1.19 -9.78
N THR A 60 4.36 -0.60 -9.44
CA THR A 60 5.64 -1.31 -9.42
C THR A 60 5.66 -2.37 -8.33
N ALA A 61 5.17 -2.05 -7.13
CA ALA A 61 5.06 -3.00 -6.03
C ALA A 61 4.11 -4.17 -6.36
N VAL A 62 3.01 -3.92 -7.06
CA VAL A 62 2.07 -4.96 -7.53
C VAL A 62 2.71 -5.84 -8.62
N ALA A 63 3.40 -5.25 -9.60
CA ALA A 63 4.11 -6.01 -10.63
C ALA A 63 5.22 -6.91 -10.04
N ILE A 64 5.89 -6.42 -9.00
CA ILE A 64 6.93 -7.14 -8.27
C ILE A 64 6.34 -8.23 -7.37
N ALA A 65 5.18 -7.99 -6.75
CA ALA A 65 4.46 -9.00 -5.98
C ALA A 65 4.03 -10.21 -6.84
N GLN A 66 3.88 -10.03 -8.15
CA GLN A 66 3.60 -11.10 -9.11
C GLN A 66 4.83 -11.94 -9.49
N THR A 67 6.04 -11.58 -9.03
CA THR A 67 7.28 -12.33 -9.26
C THR A 67 7.85 -12.83 -7.92
N ALA A 68 7.64 -14.13 -7.67
CA ALA A 68 7.92 -14.78 -6.39
C ALA A 68 9.39 -14.64 -5.93
N LEU A 69 9.54 -14.38 -4.62
CA LEU A 69 10.70 -14.43 -3.72
C LEU A 69 11.67 -13.22 -3.64
N PRO A 70 12.31 -12.69 -4.71
CA PRO A 70 13.05 -11.42 -4.62
C PRO A 70 12.13 -10.20 -4.47
N GLY A 71 10.85 -10.35 -4.83
CA GLY A 71 9.92 -9.23 -4.87
C GLY A 71 9.60 -8.60 -3.52
N ALA A 72 9.63 -9.37 -2.43
CA ALA A 72 9.32 -8.83 -1.10
C ALA A 72 10.33 -7.78 -0.61
N GLN A 73 11.61 -7.91 -0.93
CA GLN A 73 12.61 -6.87 -0.60
C GLN A 73 12.36 -5.60 -1.40
N ALA A 74 11.98 -5.72 -2.67
CA ALA A 74 11.65 -4.58 -3.51
C ALA A 74 10.29 -3.97 -3.15
N THR A 75 9.32 -4.73 -2.65
CA THR A 75 8.07 -4.19 -2.07
C THR A 75 8.36 -3.41 -0.78
N VAL A 76 9.29 -3.87 0.06
CA VAL A 76 9.73 -3.13 1.25
C VAL A 76 10.48 -1.85 0.86
N GLN A 77 11.35 -1.89 -0.16
CA GLN A 77 12.03 -0.69 -0.68
C GLN A 77 11.06 0.29 -1.37
N ALA A 78 10.10 -0.19 -2.15
CA ALA A 78 9.06 0.64 -2.74
C ALA A 78 8.19 1.27 -1.65
N GLY A 79 7.82 0.50 -0.62
CA GLY A 79 7.17 0.99 0.59
C GLY A 79 8.00 2.07 1.29
N ALA A 80 9.31 1.91 1.38
CA ALA A 80 10.23 2.90 1.97
C ALA A 80 10.37 4.18 1.12
N THR A 81 10.25 4.09 -0.20
CA THR A 81 10.25 5.26 -1.09
C THR A 81 8.91 6.00 -1.04
N LEU A 82 7.79 5.27 -0.91
CA LEU A 82 6.48 5.86 -0.59
C LEU A 82 6.48 6.49 0.80
N ALA A 83 7.30 5.95 1.71
CA ALA A 83 7.33 6.35 3.09
C ALA A 83 7.85 7.78 3.29
N SER A 84 8.89 8.15 2.55
CA SER A 84 9.66 9.38 2.79
C SER A 84 9.02 10.66 2.26
N GLY A 85 8.00 10.57 1.38
CA GLY A 85 7.35 11.75 0.79
C GLY A 85 5.87 11.93 1.10
N VAL A 86 5.16 10.88 1.54
CA VAL A 86 3.68 10.82 1.46
C VAL A 86 3.00 10.36 2.78
N LEU A 87 3.74 9.95 3.82
CA LEU A 87 3.17 9.30 5.02
C LEU A 87 2.57 10.22 6.10
N ALA A 88 2.24 11.47 5.81
CA ALA A 88 1.54 12.28 6.81
C ALA A 88 0.10 11.82 7.06
N SER A 89 -0.50 11.04 6.14
CA SER A 89 -1.92 10.70 6.19
C SER A 89 -2.16 9.22 6.56
N PRO A 90 -2.82 8.92 7.70
CA PRO A 90 -3.20 7.56 8.09
C PRO A 90 -3.94 6.76 7.01
N GLN A 91 -4.71 7.45 6.17
CA GLN A 91 -5.48 6.87 5.06
C GLN A 91 -4.58 6.23 3.99
N LEU A 92 -3.45 6.86 3.67
CA LEU A 92 -2.51 6.34 2.68
C LEU A 92 -1.76 5.13 3.23
N ILE A 93 -1.45 5.16 4.53
CA ILE A 93 -0.90 4.00 5.25
C ILE A 93 -1.88 2.83 5.17
N SER A 94 -3.17 3.03 5.50
CA SER A 94 -4.16 1.95 5.45
C SER A 94 -4.31 1.34 4.05
N GLN A 95 -4.21 2.14 2.99
CA GLN A 95 -4.27 1.65 1.61
C GLN A 95 -3.03 0.81 1.24
N ALA A 96 -1.83 1.31 1.57
CA ALA A 96 -0.59 0.59 1.32
C ALA A 96 -0.54 -0.74 2.10
N LEU A 97 -0.98 -0.72 3.36
CA LEU A 97 -1.11 -1.93 4.18
C LEU A 97 -2.14 -2.90 3.61
N GLY A 98 -3.27 -2.40 3.10
CA GLY A 98 -4.27 -3.23 2.43
C GLY A 98 -3.69 -4.01 1.26
N LEU A 99 -2.86 -3.38 0.42
CA LEU A 99 -2.18 -4.04 -0.70
C LEU A 99 -1.19 -5.12 -0.22
N LEU A 100 -0.40 -4.83 0.81
CA LEU A 100 0.55 -5.78 1.42
C LEU A 100 -0.15 -7.00 2.03
N LEU A 101 -1.36 -6.79 2.56
CA LEU A 101 -2.20 -7.80 3.20
C LEU A 101 -3.22 -8.41 2.21
N ALA A 102 -2.83 -8.53 0.93
CA ALA A 102 -3.61 -9.18 -0.13
C ALA A 102 -5.02 -8.60 -0.33
N GLY A 103 -5.19 -7.29 -0.15
CA GLY A 103 -6.45 -6.58 -0.33
C GLY A 103 -7.35 -6.56 0.91
N ALA A 104 -6.84 -6.92 2.09
CA ALA A 104 -7.60 -6.81 3.33
C ALA A 104 -8.05 -5.37 3.61
N ASN A 105 -9.24 -5.20 4.20
CA ASN A 105 -9.71 -3.90 4.66
C ASN A 105 -8.99 -3.56 5.97
N VAL A 106 -8.21 -2.48 5.99
CA VAL A 106 -7.35 -2.11 7.12
C VAL A 106 -7.91 -0.89 7.85
N SER A 107 -8.12 -1.05 9.16
CA SER A 107 -8.33 0.03 10.12
C SER A 107 -7.06 0.25 10.95
N LEU A 108 -6.76 1.52 11.22
CA LEU A 108 -5.57 1.92 11.97
C LEU A 108 -5.97 2.88 13.07
N GLU A 109 -5.65 2.52 14.31
CA GLU A 109 -5.91 3.33 15.49
C GLU A 109 -4.58 3.72 16.14
N THR A 110 -4.44 4.99 16.54
CA THR A 110 -3.23 5.52 17.18
C THR A 110 -3.51 5.93 18.62
N VAL A 111 -2.49 5.84 19.46
CA VAL A 111 -2.51 6.35 20.84
C VAL A 111 -1.31 7.29 21.03
N PRO A 112 -1.51 8.57 21.41
CA PRO A 112 -2.80 9.25 21.56
C PRO A 112 -3.60 9.32 20.23
N PRO A 113 -4.94 9.42 20.28
CA PRO A 113 -5.73 9.61 19.07
C PRO A 113 -5.29 10.89 18.35
N ASP A 114 -5.35 10.86 17.02
CA ASP A 114 -4.95 11.97 16.13
C ASP A 114 -3.46 12.39 16.23
N ALA A 115 -2.65 11.70 17.02
CA ALA A 115 -1.21 11.88 17.01
C ALA A 115 -0.61 11.40 15.69
N SER A 116 0.46 12.08 15.24
CA SER A 116 1.18 11.76 14.01
C SER A 116 2.68 11.60 14.24
N GLY A 117 3.33 10.84 13.37
CA GLY A 117 4.77 10.59 13.39
C GLY A 117 5.28 10.11 14.76
N ASP A 118 6.25 10.84 15.30
CA ASP A 118 6.93 10.53 16.56
C ASP A 118 6.07 10.65 17.82
N ALA A 119 4.93 11.35 17.75
CA ALA A 119 4.04 11.52 18.89
C ALA A 119 3.20 10.26 19.18
N VAL A 120 3.14 9.32 18.22
CA VAL A 120 2.39 8.08 18.35
C VAL A 120 3.18 7.07 19.19
N GLN A 121 2.56 6.58 20.26
CA GLN A 121 3.14 5.61 21.18
C GLN A 121 2.68 4.18 20.90
N GLN A 122 1.45 4.04 20.40
CA GLN A 122 0.89 2.74 20.03
C GLN A 122 0.08 2.87 18.73
N VAL A 123 0.17 1.84 17.89
CA VAL A 123 -0.61 1.68 16.66
C VAL A 123 -1.27 0.31 16.69
N THR A 124 -2.60 0.29 16.61
CA THR A 124 -3.36 -0.94 16.43
C THR A 124 -3.84 -1.02 14.98
N VAL A 125 -3.36 -2.02 14.26
CA VAL A 125 -3.73 -2.32 12.88
C VAL A 125 -4.68 -3.51 12.89
N SER A 126 -5.93 -3.28 12.52
CA SER A 126 -6.94 -4.33 12.38
C SER A 126 -7.26 -4.52 10.90
N ALA A 127 -7.00 -5.71 10.37
CA ALA A 127 -7.26 -6.03 8.97
C ALA A 127 -8.33 -7.12 8.84
N VAL A 128 -9.27 -6.96 7.91
CA VAL A 128 -10.31 -7.95 7.60
C VAL A 128 -10.17 -8.43 6.16
N ASP A 129 -9.87 -9.71 5.99
CA ASP A 129 -9.81 -10.38 4.68
C ASP A 129 -11.21 -10.78 4.21
N ASN A 130 -11.92 -9.82 3.62
CA ASN A 130 -13.26 -10.04 3.06
C ASN A 130 -13.25 -10.99 1.85
N SER A 131 -12.10 -11.14 1.18
CA SER A 131 -11.97 -11.87 -0.07
C SER A 131 -11.52 -13.33 0.11
N GLY A 132 -11.04 -13.67 1.30
CA GLY A 132 -10.32 -14.91 1.59
C GLY A 132 -8.96 -15.03 0.90
N ALA A 133 -8.46 -13.98 0.24
CA ALA A 133 -7.20 -14.03 -0.49
C ALA A 133 -6.02 -14.24 0.45
N PHE A 134 -5.97 -13.52 1.57
CA PHE A 134 -4.94 -13.68 2.59
C PHE A 134 -5.03 -15.04 3.26
N GLY A 135 -6.23 -15.51 3.60
CA GLY A 135 -6.46 -16.83 4.20
C GLY A 135 -6.01 -17.99 3.32
N ARG A 136 -6.04 -17.85 1.99
CA ARG A 136 -5.60 -18.86 1.01
C ARG A 136 -4.09 -18.92 0.81
N LEU A 137 -3.33 -17.90 1.22
CA LEU A 137 -1.86 -17.92 1.17
C LEU A 137 -1.33 -19.00 2.11
N ASP A 138 -0.18 -19.60 1.81
CA ASP A 138 0.48 -20.50 2.75
C ASP A 138 1.00 -19.74 3.99
N ALA A 139 1.31 -20.48 5.05
CA ALA A 139 1.72 -19.89 6.32
C ALA A 139 3.01 -19.07 6.23
N ALA A 140 3.95 -19.40 5.34
CA ALA A 140 5.19 -18.65 5.19
C ALA A 140 4.92 -17.31 4.49
N THR A 141 4.14 -17.31 3.41
CA THR A 141 3.77 -16.07 2.71
C THR A 141 2.93 -15.14 3.59
N ARG A 142 1.97 -15.66 4.36
CA ARG A 142 1.21 -14.83 5.34
C ARG A 142 2.12 -14.12 6.33
N ARG A 143 3.10 -14.84 6.88
CA ARG A 143 4.10 -14.28 7.81
C ARG A 143 4.96 -13.22 7.14
N GLN A 144 5.39 -13.45 5.90
CA GLN A 144 6.18 -12.48 5.14
C GLN A 144 5.40 -11.20 4.85
N SER A 145 4.13 -11.30 4.44
CA SER A 145 3.24 -10.16 4.25
C SER A 145 3.01 -9.38 5.56
N ALA A 146 2.75 -10.09 6.65
CA ALA A 146 2.58 -9.46 7.97
C ALA A 146 3.86 -8.75 8.45
N ASN A 147 5.04 -9.35 8.20
CA ASN A 147 6.34 -8.74 8.48
C ASN A 147 6.52 -7.44 7.67
N GLY A 148 6.25 -7.49 6.36
CA GLY A 148 6.29 -6.31 5.49
C GLY A 148 5.35 -5.19 5.95
N ALA A 149 4.13 -5.54 6.34
CA ALA A 149 3.16 -4.59 6.89
C ALA A 149 3.64 -3.94 8.19
N LEU A 150 4.20 -4.72 9.13
CA LEU A 150 4.76 -4.20 10.38
C LEU A 150 5.97 -3.29 10.15
N LEU A 151 6.85 -3.63 9.21
CA LEU A 151 8.00 -2.79 8.86
C LEU A 151 7.57 -1.49 8.19
N ALA A 152 6.58 -1.54 7.29
CA ALA A 152 6.02 -0.34 6.66
C ALA A 152 5.36 0.58 7.71
N ALA A 153 4.56 0.02 8.62
CA ALA A 153 3.98 0.78 9.72
C ALA A 153 5.05 1.37 10.65
N ALA A 154 6.15 0.66 10.90
CA ALA A 154 7.25 1.14 11.74
C ALA A 154 8.02 2.31 11.11
N GLN A 155 8.07 2.41 9.80
CA GLN A 155 8.64 3.57 9.13
C GLN A 155 7.75 4.81 9.31
N ALA A 156 6.42 4.63 9.33
CA ALA A 156 5.47 5.71 9.60
C ALA A 156 5.45 6.13 11.07
N PHE A 157 5.64 5.18 11.99
CA PHE A 157 5.52 5.37 13.43
C PHE A 157 6.74 4.80 14.16
N PRO A 158 7.91 5.45 14.07
CA PRO A 158 9.20 4.88 14.50
C PRO A 158 9.30 4.65 16.02
N LYS A 159 8.51 5.37 16.82
CA LYS A 159 8.48 5.27 18.28
C LYS A 159 7.28 4.47 18.80
N ALA A 160 6.41 3.99 17.92
CA ALA A 160 5.19 3.31 18.33
C ALA A 160 5.40 1.80 18.50
N THR A 161 4.70 1.23 19.47
CA THR A 161 4.46 -0.21 19.49
C THR A 161 3.32 -0.52 18.51
N ILE A 162 3.56 -1.40 17.54
CA ILE A 162 2.60 -1.72 16.50
C ILE A 162 2.06 -3.13 16.77
N SER A 163 0.74 -3.24 16.84
CA SER A 163 0.02 -4.52 16.91
C SER A 163 -0.77 -4.71 15.62
N LEU A 164 -0.64 -5.88 14.99
CA LEU A 164 -1.34 -6.24 13.77
C LEU A 164 -2.21 -7.46 14.04
N THR A 165 -3.52 -7.35 13.79
CA THR A 165 -4.45 -8.47 13.82
C THR A 165 -5.14 -8.59 12.47
N ILE A 166 -5.13 -9.79 11.90
CA ILE A 166 -5.79 -10.11 10.64
C ILE A 166 -6.90 -11.12 10.92
N LYS A 167 -8.13 -10.81 10.53
CA LYS A 167 -9.30 -11.66 10.67
C LYS A 167 -9.88 -12.00 9.30
N ASP A 168 -10.57 -13.12 9.18
CA ASP A 168 -11.43 -13.41 8.03
C ASP A 168 -12.78 -12.65 8.14
N SER A 169 -13.64 -12.83 7.14
CA SER A 169 -14.99 -12.24 7.12
C SER A 169 -15.94 -12.81 8.19
N ALA A 170 -15.63 -13.96 8.77
CA ALA A 170 -16.37 -14.55 9.90
C ALA A 170 -15.86 -14.03 11.27
N GLY A 171 -14.79 -13.23 11.29
CA GLY A 171 -14.16 -12.72 12.49
C GLY A 171 -13.13 -13.68 13.12
N THR A 172 -12.85 -14.82 12.48
CA THR A 172 -11.81 -15.75 12.93
C THR A 172 -10.45 -15.10 12.72
N GLN A 173 -9.61 -15.14 13.76
CA GLN A 173 -8.25 -14.64 13.66
C GLN A 173 -7.40 -15.55 12.77
N LEU A 174 -6.88 -15.00 11.69
CA LEU A 174 -5.97 -15.68 10.77
C LEU A 174 -4.50 -15.54 11.21
N LEU A 175 -4.15 -14.35 11.72
CA LEU A 175 -2.79 -14.02 12.14
C LEU A 175 -2.83 -12.87 13.14
N SER A 176 -1.94 -12.90 14.13
CA SER A 176 -1.61 -11.75 14.96
C SER A 176 -0.10 -11.57 14.96
N ALA A 177 0.38 -10.34 14.99
CA ALA A 177 1.79 -10.02 15.04
C ALA A 177 2.00 -8.69 15.75
N SER A 178 3.22 -8.44 16.21
CA SER A 178 3.54 -7.18 16.88
C SER A 178 4.97 -6.76 16.62
N LYS A 179 5.26 -5.47 16.74
CA LYS A 179 6.61 -4.93 16.69
C LYS A 179 6.74 -3.82 17.75
N ALA A 180 7.71 -3.97 18.65
CA ALA A 180 8.07 -2.92 19.59
C ALA A 180 9.03 -1.90 18.93
N PRO A 181 9.14 -0.67 19.46
CA PRO A 181 10.05 0.34 18.94
C PRO A 181 11.49 -0.17 18.91
N GLY A 182 12.15 -0.08 17.75
CA GLY A 182 13.54 -0.54 17.55
C GLY A 182 13.76 -2.06 17.59
N ALA A 183 12.72 -2.87 17.86
CA ALA A 183 12.82 -4.33 17.92
C ALA A 183 12.40 -4.97 16.59
N ASP A 184 12.81 -6.21 16.34
CA ASP A 184 12.32 -6.98 15.19
C ASP A 184 10.84 -7.39 15.35
N PRO A 185 10.10 -7.56 14.24
CA PRO A 185 8.72 -8.07 14.28
C PRO A 185 8.62 -9.46 14.91
N VAL A 186 7.65 -9.62 15.80
CA VAL A 186 7.30 -10.89 16.44
C VAL A 186 6.01 -11.40 15.80
N ILE A 187 6.10 -12.59 15.20
CA ILE A 187 4.97 -13.29 14.59
C ILE A 187 4.91 -14.69 15.22
N PRO A 188 3.86 -15.00 16.01
CA PRO A 188 3.67 -16.34 16.57
C PRO A 188 3.66 -17.39 15.46
N GLN A 189 4.21 -18.58 15.78
CA GLN A 189 4.23 -19.71 14.85
C GLN A 189 2.84 -20.30 14.65
#